data_AF-A0A3D0IC65-F1
#
_entry.id   AF-A0A3D0IC65-F1
#
_cell.length_a   1.000
_cell.length_b   1.000
_cell.length_c   1.000
_cell.angle_alpha   90.00
_cell.angle_beta   90.00
_cell.angle_gamma   90.00
#
_symmetry.space_group_name_H-M   'P 1'
#
loop_
_entity.id
_entity.type
_entity.pdbx_description
1 polymer ?
#
loop_
_entity_poly.entity_id
_entity_poly.type
_entity_poly.pdbx_seq_one_letter_code
_entity_poly.pdbx_strand_id
1 'polypeptide(L)'
;MQLLAAVGGLSFVAASLVVGLRLLLLSRRTREFPEFAIGLGLLLMGGIGYPMTASARMVPSLSDEVRTAIFAFSFSLNWIGTVLMALFNLRVFRPKETWARGFVVAIALSLLASFAFESFSPGLRAAALRDEGLGLRLYMATMGIPLAWAAYESLRYWELLRKRVRLGLADPVVADRMRLWGIGI
;
A
#
# COMPACT_ATOMS: atom_id res chain seq x y z
N MET A 1 5.51 -23.76 -8.74
CA MET A 1 5.66 -22.32 -8.41
C MET A 1 4.53 -21.45 -8.95
N GLN A 2 4.15 -21.55 -10.23
CA GLN A 2 3.08 -20.71 -10.81
C GLN A 2 1.71 -20.85 -10.12
N LEU A 3 1.29 -22.08 -9.77
CA LEU A 3 0.04 -22.31 -9.04
C LEU A 3 0.01 -21.61 -7.68
N LEU A 4 1.12 -21.70 -6.91
CA LEU A 4 1.23 -21.04 -5.61
C LEU A 4 1.17 -19.51 -5.75
N ALA A 5 1.82 -18.96 -6.77
CA ALA A 5 1.75 -17.52 -7.07
C ALA A 5 0.32 -17.09 -7.46
N ALA A 6 -0.39 -17.89 -8.26
CA ALA A 6 -1.77 -17.61 -8.63
C ALA A 6 -2.71 -17.67 -7.42
N VAL A 7 -2.61 -18.72 -6.60
CA VAL A 7 -3.42 -18.86 -5.38
C VAL A 7 -3.11 -17.73 -4.40
N GLY A 8 -1.83 -17.40 -4.17
CA GLY A 8 -1.42 -16.29 -3.31
C GLY A 8 -1.91 -14.94 -3.81
N GLY A 9 -1.73 -14.65 -5.10
CA GLY A 9 -2.19 -13.41 -5.73
C GLY A 9 -3.72 -13.26 -5.68
N LEU A 10 -4.47 -14.30 -6.01
CA LEU A 10 -5.94 -14.27 -5.93
C LEU A 10 -6.43 -14.12 -4.49
N SER A 11 -5.79 -14.79 -3.54
CA SER A 11 -6.11 -14.67 -2.11
C SER A 11 -5.85 -13.26 -1.60
N PHE A 12 -4.73 -12.66 -1.99
CA PHE A 12 -4.39 -11.27 -1.68
C PHE A 12 -5.43 -10.29 -2.26
N VAL A 13 -5.76 -10.41 -3.55
CA VAL A 13 -6.77 -9.57 -4.21
C VAL A 13 -8.12 -9.67 -3.52
N ALA A 14 -8.59 -10.90 -3.24
CA ALA A 14 -9.86 -11.13 -2.56
C ALA A 14 -9.87 -10.52 -1.15
N ALA A 15 -8.80 -10.73 -0.38
CA ALA A 15 -8.65 -10.15 0.95
C ALA A 15 -8.65 -8.61 0.89
N SER A 16 -7.88 -8.00 -0.01
CA SER A 16 -7.84 -6.55 -0.19
C SER A 16 -9.18 -5.96 -0.62
N LEU A 17 -9.92 -6.61 -1.52
CA LEU A 17 -11.26 -6.19 -1.92
C LEU A 17 -12.23 -6.23 -0.76
N VAL A 18 -12.33 -7.38 -0.07
CA VAL A 18 -13.29 -7.60 1.02
C VAL A 18 -12.99 -6.69 2.20
N VAL A 19 -11.74 -6.63 2.65
CA VAL A 19 -11.32 -5.80 3.79
C VAL A 19 -11.42 -4.33 3.42
N GLY A 20 -10.94 -3.93 2.23
CA GLY A 20 -11.02 -2.55 1.75
C GLY A 20 -12.46 -2.03 1.69
N LEU A 21 -13.36 -2.80 1.06
CA LEU A 21 -14.80 -2.45 1.00
C LEU A 21 -15.43 -2.38 2.39
N ARG A 22 -15.14 -3.34 3.27
CA ARG A 22 -15.68 -3.33 4.64
C ARG A 22 -15.23 -2.10 5.42
N LEU A 23 -13.97 -1.69 5.29
CA LEU A 23 -13.43 -0.50 5.96
C LEU A 23 -13.99 0.80 5.38
N LEU A 24 -14.24 0.86 4.06
CA LEU A 24 -14.93 1.98 3.43
C LEU A 24 -16.40 2.08 3.88
N LEU A 25 -17.09 0.96 4.04
CA LEU A 25 -18.46 0.95 4.59
C LEU A 25 -18.46 1.35 6.06
N LEU A 26 -17.45 0.96 6.82
CA LEU A 26 -17.26 1.37 8.22
C LEU A 26 -16.99 2.87 8.30
N SER A 27 -16.12 3.42 7.45
CA SER A 27 -15.78 4.84 7.42
C SER A 27 -16.99 5.73 7.09
N ARG A 28 -17.96 5.23 6.33
CA ARG A 28 -19.24 5.94 6.11
C ARG A 28 -20.08 6.04 7.39
N ARG A 29 -19.96 5.07 8.29
CA ARG A 29 -20.69 5.04 9.56
C ARG A 29 -19.98 5.83 10.66
N THR A 30 -18.68 5.63 10.81
CA THR A 30 -17.85 6.28 11.85
C THR A 30 -17.44 7.69 11.49
N ARG A 31 -17.34 8.00 10.18
CA ARG A 31 -16.77 9.24 9.62
C ARG A 31 -15.30 9.45 9.99
N GLU A 32 -14.60 8.38 10.36
CA GLU A 32 -13.19 8.44 10.73
C GLU A 32 -12.28 8.31 9.50
N PHE A 33 -11.35 9.25 9.37
CA PHE A 33 -10.40 9.29 8.25
C PHE A 33 -9.47 8.07 8.17
N PRO A 34 -8.93 7.50 9.27
CA PRO A 34 -8.06 6.33 9.21
C PRO A 34 -8.70 5.15 8.49
N GLU A 35 -9.96 4.85 8.78
CA GLU A 35 -10.69 3.73 8.16
C GLU A 35 -10.87 3.94 6.66
N PHE A 36 -11.18 5.18 6.25
CA PHE A 36 -11.26 5.54 4.84
C PHE A 36 -9.90 5.39 4.15
N ALA A 37 -8.83 5.92 4.75
CA ALA A 37 -7.50 5.93 4.15
C ALA A 37 -6.97 4.50 3.95
N ILE A 38 -7.02 3.65 4.97
CA ILE A 38 -6.57 2.26 4.84
C ILE A 38 -7.48 1.44 3.93
N GLY A 39 -8.80 1.64 4.02
CA GLY A 39 -9.78 0.92 3.20
C GLY A 39 -9.63 1.23 1.71
N LEU A 40 -9.53 2.52 1.38
CA LEU A 40 -9.29 2.96 0.01
C LEU A 40 -7.90 2.55 -0.47
N GLY A 41 -6.87 2.68 0.37
CA GLY A 41 -5.51 2.25 0.01
C GLY A 41 -5.44 0.77 -0.37
N LEU A 42 -6.03 -0.12 0.45
CA LEU A 42 -6.10 -1.56 0.16
C LEU A 42 -6.90 -1.86 -1.10
N LEU A 43 -8.04 -1.18 -1.30
CA LEU A 43 -8.87 -1.36 -2.48
C LEU A 43 -8.13 -0.95 -3.77
N LEU A 44 -7.48 0.21 -3.76
CA LEU A 44 -6.78 0.75 -4.94
C LEU A 44 -5.50 -0.04 -5.24
N MET A 45 -4.69 -0.38 -4.23
CA MET A 45 -3.43 -1.12 -4.44
C MET A 45 -3.67 -2.61 -4.67
N GLY A 46 -4.24 -3.31 -3.68
CA GLY A 46 -4.37 -4.75 -3.72
C GLY A 46 -5.59 -5.23 -4.49
N GLY A 47 -6.73 -4.54 -4.34
CA GLY A 47 -7.99 -4.96 -4.95
C GLY A 47 -8.06 -4.71 -6.47
N ILE A 48 -7.55 -3.56 -6.94
CA ILE A 48 -7.69 -3.13 -8.34
C ILE A 48 -6.33 -2.98 -9.02
N GLY A 49 -5.39 -2.26 -8.40
CA GLY A 49 -4.07 -1.96 -8.98
C GLY A 49 -3.26 -3.23 -9.28
N TYR A 50 -3.16 -4.14 -8.32
CA TYR A 50 -2.44 -5.40 -8.47
C TYR A 50 -2.95 -6.27 -9.64
N PRO A 51 -4.25 -6.63 -9.74
CA PRO A 51 -4.74 -7.46 -10.84
C PRO A 51 -4.63 -6.75 -12.20
N MET A 52 -4.74 -5.42 -12.25
CA MET A 52 -4.49 -4.66 -13.49
C MET A 52 -3.03 -4.74 -13.92
N THR A 53 -2.08 -4.52 -13.00
CA THR A 53 -0.65 -4.68 -13.29
C THR A 53 -0.30 -6.10 -13.72
N ALA A 54 -0.86 -7.11 -13.04
CA ALA A 54 -0.67 -8.51 -13.40
C ALA A 54 -1.22 -8.79 -14.81
N SER A 55 -2.41 -8.29 -15.13
CA SER A 55 -3.04 -8.48 -16.45
C SER A 55 -2.22 -7.81 -17.56
N ALA A 56 -1.75 -6.57 -17.36
CA ALA A 56 -0.91 -5.84 -18.31
C ALA A 56 0.38 -6.61 -18.66
N ARG A 57 0.92 -7.37 -17.70
CA ARG A 57 2.18 -8.11 -17.87
C ARG A 57 1.96 -9.53 -18.40
N MET A 58 0.95 -10.23 -17.90
CA MET A 58 0.82 -11.68 -18.06
C MET A 58 -0.12 -12.12 -19.18
N VAL A 59 -0.97 -11.24 -19.73
CA VAL A 59 -1.96 -11.64 -20.75
C VAL A 59 -1.39 -11.43 -22.17
N PRO A 60 -0.94 -12.50 -22.87
CA PRO A 60 -0.26 -12.41 -24.17
C PRO A 60 -1.11 -11.77 -25.28
N SER A 61 -2.44 -11.92 -25.20
CA SER A 61 -3.38 -11.46 -26.24
C SER A 61 -3.65 -9.95 -26.24
N LEU A 62 -3.20 -9.19 -25.23
CA LEU A 62 -3.35 -7.74 -25.19
C LEU A 62 -2.29 -7.07 -26.07
N SER A 63 -2.70 -6.07 -26.86
CA SER A 63 -1.77 -5.22 -27.61
C SER A 63 -0.89 -4.39 -26.67
N ASP A 64 0.28 -3.98 -27.15
CA ASP A 64 1.24 -3.21 -26.35
C ASP A 64 0.67 -1.88 -25.85
N GLU A 65 -0.19 -1.23 -26.63
CA GLU A 65 -0.86 0.02 -26.28
C GLU A 65 -1.83 -0.21 -25.11
N VAL A 66 -2.64 -1.27 -25.18
CA VAL A 66 -3.59 -1.62 -24.12
C VAL A 66 -2.84 -1.99 -22.84
N ARG A 67 -1.77 -2.79 -22.94
CA ARG A 67 -0.92 -3.13 -21.78
C ARG A 67 -0.33 -1.89 -21.13
N THR A 68 0.20 -0.97 -21.93
CA THR A 68 0.80 0.28 -21.44
C THR A 68 -0.26 1.15 -20.75
N ALA A 69 -1.46 1.27 -21.32
CA ALA A 69 -2.56 2.03 -20.72
C ALA A 69 -3.04 1.44 -19.39
N ILE A 70 -3.26 0.11 -19.34
CA ILE A 70 -3.64 -0.60 -18.10
C ILE A 70 -2.56 -0.43 -17.04
N PHE A 71 -1.28 -0.58 -17.42
CA PHE A 71 -0.15 -0.39 -16.51
C PHE A 71 -0.06 1.03 -15.99
N ALA A 72 -0.16 2.05 -16.85
CA ALA A 72 -0.12 3.45 -16.43
C ALA A 72 -1.25 3.78 -15.44
N PHE A 73 -2.46 3.28 -15.72
CA PHE A 73 -3.60 3.46 -14.83
C PHE A 73 -3.40 2.74 -13.49
N SER A 74 -2.98 1.47 -13.51
CA SER A 74 -2.72 0.72 -12.28
C SER A 74 -1.59 1.35 -11.46
N PHE A 75 -0.58 1.90 -12.11
CA PHE A 75 0.53 2.61 -11.49
C PHE A 75 0.03 3.85 -10.74
N SER A 76 -0.88 4.64 -11.32
CA SER A 76 -1.54 5.76 -10.64
C SER A 76 -2.40 5.31 -9.45
N LEU A 77 -3.14 4.22 -9.56
CA LEU A 77 -3.94 3.68 -8.44
C LEU A 77 -3.04 3.29 -7.26
N ASN A 78 -1.93 2.61 -7.55
CA ASN A 78 -1.00 2.22 -6.50
C ASN A 78 -0.29 3.41 -5.87
N TRP A 79 0.01 4.46 -6.66
CA TRP A 79 0.53 5.71 -6.12
C TRP A 79 -0.43 6.32 -5.09
N ILE A 80 -1.70 6.48 -5.46
CA ILE A 80 -2.74 7.03 -4.57
C ILE A 80 -2.86 6.18 -3.32
N GLY A 81 -2.93 4.85 -3.46
CA GLY A 81 -3.05 3.97 -2.31
C GLY A 81 -1.82 3.99 -1.39
N THR A 82 -0.62 4.15 -1.94
CA THR A 82 0.63 4.28 -1.17
C THR A 82 0.62 5.56 -0.32
N VAL A 83 0.18 6.68 -0.91
CA VAL A 83 0.03 7.95 -0.19
C VAL A 83 -1.04 7.85 0.90
N LEU A 84 -2.16 7.17 0.63
CA LEU A 84 -3.20 6.92 1.62
C LEU A 84 -2.70 6.06 2.79
N MET A 85 -1.86 5.05 2.53
CA MET A 85 -1.22 4.26 3.57
C MET A 85 -0.28 5.11 4.44
N ALA A 86 0.50 6.01 3.83
CA ALA A 86 1.36 6.93 4.57
C ALA A 86 0.53 7.92 5.42
N LEU A 87 -0.58 8.43 4.89
CA LEU A 87 -1.52 9.28 5.60
C LEU A 87 -2.21 8.55 6.77
N PHE A 88 -2.55 7.27 6.60
CA PHE A 88 -3.05 6.41 7.67
C PHE A 88 -2.03 6.33 8.81
N ASN A 89 -0.77 6.00 8.50
CA ASN A 89 0.31 5.92 9.51
C ASN A 89 0.48 7.25 10.25
N LEU A 90 0.52 8.36 9.51
CA LEU A 90 0.58 9.70 10.08
C LEU A 90 -0.59 9.94 11.04
N ARG A 91 -1.82 9.64 10.63
CA ARG A 91 -3.02 9.95 11.44
C ARG A 91 -3.13 9.07 12.69
N VAL A 92 -2.75 7.80 12.58
CA VAL A 92 -2.86 6.81 13.66
C VAL A 92 -1.71 6.90 14.65
N PHE A 93 -0.47 6.91 14.17
CA PHE A 93 0.70 6.83 15.05
C PHE A 93 1.30 8.19 15.41
N ARG A 94 1.20 9.18 14.51
CA ARG A 94 1.97 10.44 14.60
C ARG A 94 1.16 11.71 14.28
N PRO A 95 -0.09 11.90 14.77
CA PRO A 95 -0.97 12.98 14.30
C PRO A 95 -0.45 14.40 14.60
N LYS A 96 0.36 14.56 15.65
CA LYS A 96 0.87 15.86 16.13
C LYS A 96 2.31 16.15 15.71
N GLU A 97 2.97 15.20 15.05
CA GLU A 97 4.41 15.25 14.78
C GLU A 97 4.65 15.88 13.41
N THR A 98 5.36 17.01 13.37
CA THR A 98 5.60 17.77 12.13
C THR A 98 6.52 17.04 11.17
N TRP A 99 7.53 16.32 11.68
CA TRP A 99 8.43 15.52 10.85
C TRP A 99 7.68 14.44 10.06
N ALA A 100 6.65 13.82 10.67
CA ALA A 100 5.86 12.78 10.03
C ALA A 100 5.03 13.34 8.85
N ARG A 101 4.58 14.60 8.95
CA ARG A 101 3.92 15.29 7.83
C ARG A 101 4.89 15.55 6.69
N GLY A 102 6.08 16.06 7.02
CA GLY A 102 7.17 16.23 6.05
C GLY A 102 7.54 14.92 5.37
N PHE A 103 7.54 13.81 6.12
CA PHE A 103 7.83 12.49 5.60
C PHE A 103 6.76 11.98 4.61
N VAL A 104 5.47 12.17 4.91
CA VAL A 104 4.38 11.86 3.95
C VAL A 104 4.51 12.70 2.67
N VAL A 105 4.81 14.00 2.79
CA VAL A 105 5.04 14.87 1.63
C VAL A 105 6.23 14.37 0.82
N ALA A 106 7.33 13.99 1.46
CA ALA A 106 8.51 13.43 0.78
C ALA A 106 8.17 12.13 0.03
N ILE A 107 7.37 11.23 0.62
CA ILE A 107 6.88 10.02 -0.06
C ILE A 107 6.03 10.39 -1.29
N ALA A 108 5.08 11.32 -1.14
CA ALA A 108 4.23 11.75 -2.25
C ALA A 108 5.03 12.38 -3.39
N LEU A 109 5.98 13.27 -3.07
CA LEU A 109 6.87 13.90 -4.05
C LEU A 109 7.82 12.89 -4.70
N SER A 110 8.34 11.91 -3.96
CA SER A 110 9.18 10.84 -4.50
C SER A 110 8.42 10.00 -5.52
N LEU A 111 7.16 9.68 -5.25
CA LEU A 111 6.31 8.93 -6.18
C LEU A 111 5.86 9.79 -7.38
N LEU A 112 5.69 11.10 -7.21
CA LEU A 112 5.45 12.00 -8.34
C LEU A 112 6.70 12.09 -9.24
N ALA A 113 7.88 12.22 -8.64
CA ALA A 113 9.15 12.22 -9.36
C ALA A 113 9.38 10.88 -10.07
N SER A 114 9.02 9.76 -9.44
CA SER A 114 9.14 8.43 -10.05
C SER A 114 8.27 8.30 -11.30
N PHE A 115 7.02 8.79 -11.26
CA PHE A 115 6.13 8.85 -12.41
C PHE A 115 6.68 9.76 -13.53
N ALA A 116 7.16 10.95 -13.15
CA ALA A 116 7.73 11.89 -14.11
C ALA A 116 8.97 11.30 -14.79
N PHE A 117 9.93 10.77 -14.03
CA PHE A 117 11.13 10.14 -14.58
C PHE A 117 10.77 8.98 -15.51
N GLU A 118 9.84 8.11 -15.11
CA GLU A 118 9.43 6.99 -15.95
C GLU A 118 8.74 7.43 -17.23
N SER A 119 8.01 8.55 -17.20
CA SER A 119 7.34 9.10 -18.38
C SER A 119 8.33 9.64 -19.42
N PHE A 120 9.50 10.12 -19.00
CA PHE A 120 10.51 10.69 -19.90
C PHE A 120 11.63 9.71 -20.30
N SER A 121 12.01 8.78 -19.42
CA SER A 121 13.09 7.82 -19.70
C SER A 121 13.02 6.62 -18.78
N PRO A 122 12.88 5.37 -19.29
CA PRO A 122 12.78 4.93 -20.69
C PRO A 122 11.37 5.04 -21.32
N GLY A 123 10.36 5.46 -20.56
CA GLY A 123 8.97 5.58 -21.00
C GLY A 123 8.07 4.50 -20.39
N LEU A 124 6.79 4.83 -20.18
CA LEU A 124 5.81 3.92 -19.55
C LEU A 124 5.68 2.56 -20.27
N ARG A 125 5.91 2.50 -21.58
CA ARG A 125 5.91 1.24 -22.35
C ARG A 125 7.06 0.33 -21.94
N ALA A 126 8.25 0.88 -21.69
CA ALA A 126 9.40 0.11 -21.24
C ALA A 126 9.19 -0.42 -19.81
N ALA A 127 8.64 0.40 -18.90
CA ALA A 127 8.23 -0.08 -17.57
C ALA A 127 7.17 -1.19 -17.63
N ALA A 128 6.18 -1.05 -18.51
CA ALA A 128 5.08 -2.00 -18.63
C ALA A 128 5.53 -3.36 -19.18
N LEU A 129 6.41 -3.36 -20.19
CA LEU A 129 6.78 -4.56 -20.95
C LEU A 129 8.10 -5.19 -20.51
N ARG A 130 9.03 -4.41 -19.94
CA ARG A 130 10.41 -4.86 -19.68
C ARG A 130 10.90 -4.63 -18.25
N ASP A 131 10.08 -4.06 -17.35
CA ASP A 131 10.49 -3.74 -15.98
C ASP A 131 11.73 -2.82 -15.89
N GLU A 132 11.89 -1.97 -16.90
CA GLU A 132 13.01 -1.03 -16.99
C GLU A 132 12.64 0.34 -16.43
N GLY A 133 13.66 1.11 -16.05
CA GLY A 133 13.51 2.52 -15.71
C GLY A 133 13.87 2.89 -14.28
N LEU A 134 14.49 4.06 -14.12
CA LEU A 134 14.82 4.62 -12.82
C LEU A 134 13.55 5.00 -12.06
N GLY A 135 12.54 5.49 -12.77
CA GLY A 135 11.25 5.85 -12.19
C GLY A 135 10.56 4.63 -11.58
N LEU A 136 10.50 3.51 -12.30
CA LEU A 136 9.94 2.27 -11.76
C LEU A 136 10.69 1.77 -10.52
N ARG A 137 12.03 1.81 -10.52
CA ARG A 137 12.85 1.41 -9.37
C ARG A 137 12.62 2.31 -8.15
N LEU A 138 12.58 3.63 -8.37
CA LEU A 138 12.28 4.60 -7.32
C LEU A 138 10.88 4.37 -6.75
N TYR A 139 9.90 4.14 -7.62
CA TYR A 139 8.54 3.77 -7.21
C TYR A 139 8.52 2.52 -6.33
N MET A 140 9.18 1.44 -6.75
CA MET A 140 9.20 0.18 -5.99
C MET A 140 9.85 0.37 -4.61
N ALA A 141 10.97 1.10 -4.55
CA ALA A 141 11.63 1.43 -3.29
C ALA A 141 10.71 2.26 -2.38
N THR A 142 10.06 3.29 -2.92
CA THR A 142 9.19 4.18 -2.15
C THR A 142 7.90 3.51 -1.69
N MET A 143 7.35 2.57 -2.46
CA MET A 143 6.14 1.82 -2.11
C MET A 143 6.32 0.97 -0.83
N GLY A 144 7.53 0.47 -0.57
CA GLY A 144 7.84 -0.29 0.65
C GLY A 144 7.94 0.57 1.91
N ILE A 145 8.12 1.89 1.78
CA ILE A 145 8.39 2.78 2.91
C ILE A 145 7.19 2.89 3.87
N PRO A 146 5.94 3.18 3.40
CA PRO A 146 4.79 3.22 4.30
C PRO A 146 4.51 1.88 4.99
N LEU A 147 4.79 0.76 4.31
CA LEU A 147 4.62 -0.58 4.87
C LEU A 147 5.64 -0.83 6.00
N ALA A 148 6.92 -0.56 5.75
CA ALA A 148 7.97 -0.65 6.77
C ALA A 148 7.70 0.28 7.96
N TRP A 149 7.20 1.50 7.70
CA TRP A 149 6.82 2.44 8.76
C TRP A 149 5.65 1.91 9.59
N ALA A 150 4.60 1.38 8.96
CA ALA A 150 3.46 0.78 9.63
C ALA A 150 3.88 -0.43 10.50
N ALA A 151 4.73 -1.30 9.96
CA ALA A 151 5.26 -2.45 10.67
C ALA A 151 6.07 -2.03 11.90
N TYR A 152 6.99 -1.07 11.73
CA TYR A 152 7.80 -0.52 12.82
C TYR A 152 6.95 0.08 13.94
N GLU A 153 6.01 0.98 13.63
CA GLU A 153 5.16 1.59 14.67
C GLU A 153 4.28 0.54 15.35
N SER A 154 3.76 -0.43 14.63
CA SER A 154 2.91 -1.48 15.20
C SER A 154 3.68 -2.38 16.17
N LEU A 155 4.92 -2.77 15.81
CA LEU A 155 5.79 -3.55 16.70
C LEU A 155 6.21 -2.73 17.93
N ARG A 156 6.54 -1.45 17.76
CA ARG A 156 6.84 -0.55 18.87
C ARG A 156 5.64 -0.40 19.83
N TYR A 157 4.43 -0.24 19.30
CA TYR A 157 3.21 -0.18 20.11
C TYR A 157 2.90 -1.50 20.81
N TRP A 158 3.16 -2.64 20.15
CA TRP A 158 3.06 -3.94 20.78
C TRP A 158 3.99 -4.07 21.99
N GLU A 159 5.24 -3.64 21.91
CA GLU A 159 6.17 -3.69 23.05
C GLU A 159 5.68 -2.86 24.24
N LEU A 160 5.13 -1.67 23.98
CA LEU A 160 4.55 -0.81 25.01
C LEU A 160 3.29 -1.45 25.64
N LEU A 161 2.40 -2.00 24.81
CA LEU A 161 1.19 -2.68 25.27
C LEU A 161 1.55 -3.95 26.06
N ARG A 162 2.55 -4.72 25.64
CA ARG A 162 3.03 -5.92 26.34
C ARG A 162 3.45 -5.61 27.77
N LYS A 163 4.15 -4.48 27.99
CA LYS A 163 4.50 -4.01 29.34
C LYS A 163 3.26 -3.68 30.16
N ARG A 164 2.25 -3.02 29.56
CA ARG A 164 0.99 -2.67 30.23
C ARG A 164 0.11 -3.88 30.53
N VAL A 165 0.06 -4.87 29.64
CA VAL A 165 -0.67 -6.14 29.86
C VAL A 165 -0.14 -6.87 31.09
N ARG A 166 1.18 -6.92 31.28
CA ARG A 166 1.80 -7.54 32.48
C ARG A 166 1.40 -6.85 33.78
N LEU A 167 1.03 -5.58 33.72
CA LEU A 167 0.57 -4.79 34.85
C LEU A 167 -0.96 -4.78 35.00
N GLY A 168 -1.70 -5.48 34.14
CA GLY A 168 -3.16 -5.45 34.12
C GLY A 168 -3.76 -4.15 33.58
N LEU A 169 -2.97 -3.31 32.90
CA LEU A 169 -3.38 -1.98 32.42
C LEU A 169 -3.83 -1.93 30.95
N ALA A 170 -3.79 -3.07 30.25
CA ALA A 170 -4.17 -3.15 28.84
C ALA A 170 -4.75 -4.54 28.51
N ASP A 171 -5.63 -4.58 27.51
CA ASP A 171 -6.20 -5.82 26.98
C ASP A 171 -5.15 -6.59 26.15
N PRO A 172 -4.88 -7.87 26.47
CA PRO A 172 -3.94 -8.71 25.71
C PRO A 172 -4.33 -8.89 24.24
N VAL A 173 -5.62 -8.87 23.89
CA VAL A 173 -6.09 -9.03 22.50
C VAL A 173 -5.66 -7.86 21.64
N VAL A 174 -5.68 -6.64 22.17
CA VAL A 174 -5.23 -5.44 21.46
C VAL A 174 -3.72 -5.48 21.22
N ALA A 175 -2.95 -5.94 22.22
CA ALA A 175 -1.51 -6.13 22.07
C ALA A 175 -1.20 -7.16 20.97
N ASP A 176 -1.91 -8.30 20.95
CA ASP A 176 -1.68 -9.34 19.95
C ASP A 176 -2.02 -8.88 18.53
N ARG A 177 -3.11 -8.10 18.36
CA ARG A 177 -3.44 -7.48 17.07
C ARG A 177 -2.33 -6.57 16.54
N MET A 178 -1.70 -5.77 17.40
CA MET A 178 -0.56 -4.91 16.99
C MET A 178 0.65 -5.72 16.56
N ARG A 179 0.92 -6.84 17.23
CA ARG A 179 1.98 -7.77 16.85
C ARG A 179 1.69 -8.42 15.49
N LEU A 180 0.49 -8.98 15.32
CA LEU A 180 0.09 -9.65 14.09
C LEU A 180 0.13 -8.69 12.89
N TRP A 181 -0.32 -7.44 13.09
CA TRP A 181 -0.24 -6.40 12.07
C TRP A 181 1.21 -6.05 11.73
N GLY A 182 2.09 -5.92 12.74
CA GLY A 182 3.50 -5.62 12.52
C GLY A 182 4.30 -6.72 11.83
N ILE A 183 3.88 -7.99 11.95
CA ILE A 183 4.53 -9.15 11.31
C ILE A 183 3.91 -9.47 9.93
N GLY A 184 2.62 -9.20 9.76
CA GLY A 184 1.88 -9.54 8.54
C GLY A 184 2.02 -8.56 7.40
N ILE A 185 2.57 -7.36 7.64
CA ILE A 185 2.96 -6.38 6.62
C ILE A 185 4.32 -6.75 6.04
#